data_AF-D8PUA5-F1
#
_entry.id   AF-D8PUA5-F1
#
_cell.length_a   1.000
_cell.length_b   1.000
_cell.length_c   1.000
_cell.angle_alpha   90.00
_cell.angle_beta   90.00
_cell.angle_gamma   90.00
#
_symmetry.space_group_name_H-M   'P 1'
#
loop_
_entity.id
_entity.type
_entity.pdbx_description
1 polymer ?
#
loop_
_entity_poly.entity_id
_entity_poly.type
_entity_poly.pdbx_seq_one_letter_code
_entity_poly.pdbx_strand_id
1 'polypeptide(L)'
;MSSALNSMPDLSIAQSVGNPEFSLGSISSGFSTPARKTNRRVPSTTSATTAPSSAPVSTPSPPPTNRRKEPAMSLSRRLSALNDHDDDIMEEEDVLGTPGAKKKGNDEPETPMPARSAKRAGRASKGAPLTLRDQEKHIDSLKKENFNVKLRVHFLEERLAQLAPDQMDQALKQNINLKIEVQNRGLEIKKLKKLVLELERELERLQKGHGSSRSRERELEEKLDERDREIKELRRKLREGRSDNDAMRELENRNEELEAELGDMRSLLEDNVEEINRLRVLLEGGGNEDIHHKVEELEGINEELRMQLEDHADAAAQRDDEREDLLDEIERLPPAA
;
A
#
# COMPACT_ATOMS: atom_id res chain seq x y z
N MET A 1 54.56 8.82 -11.14
CA MET A 1 54.68 7.95 -9.96
C MET A 1 55.12 8.80 -8.79
N SER A 2 54.25 8.85 -7.77
CA SER A 2 54.53 9.08 -6.35
C SER A 2 55.26 10.35 -5.90
N SER A 3 54.49 11.29 -5.32
CA SER A 3 54.80 11.92 -4.03
C SER A 3 53.62 12.77 -3.56
N ALA A 4 52.72 12.18 -2.77
CA ALA A 4 51.73 12.89 -1.97
C ALA A 4 51.96 12.52 -0.51
N LEU A 5 52.37 13.52 0.30
CA LEU A 5 52.42 13.45 1.75
C LEU A 5 51.84 14.74 2.32
N ASN A 6 50.74 14.56 3.06
CA ASN A 6 50.25 15.28 4.24
C ASN A 6 50.49 16.79 4.41
N SER A 7 49.39 17.53 4.54
CA SER A 7 49.13 18.35 5.73
C SER A 7 47.65 18.83 5.77
N MET A 8 46.85 18.24 6.65
CA MET A 8 45.57 18.79 7.11
C MET A 8 45.74 19.19 8.58
N PRO A 9 45.40 20.43 8.98
CA PRO A 9 45.13 20.74 10.37
C PRO A 9 43.62 20.68 10.66
N ASP A 10 43.36 20.04 11.79
CA ASP A 10 42.12 19.95 12.54
C ASP A 10 41.63 21.34 13.00
N LEU A 11 40.35 21.66 12.78
CA LEU A 11 39.65 22.74 13.48
C LEU A 11 38.18 22.35 13.68
N SER A 12 37.93 21.90 14.91
CA SER A 12 36.62 21.79 15.54
C SER A 12 36.07 23.18 15.86
N ILE A 13 34.93 23.55 15.26
CA ILE A 13 34.06 24.63 15.74
C ILE A 13 32.63 24.11 15.75
N ALA A 14 32.12 23.94 16.97
CA ALA A 14 30.71 23.82 17.28
C ALA A 14 30.16 25.22 17.54
N GLN A 15 29.06 25.60 16.89
CA GLN A 15 28.09 26.53 17.47
C GLN A 15 26.74 26.47 16.73
N SER A 16 25.76 26.04 17.51
CA SER A 16 24.30 26.11 17.37
C SER A 16 23.76 27.42 16.77
N VAL A 17 22.94 27.34 15.71
CA VAL A 17 21.86 28.30 15.40
C VAL A 17 20.76 27.62 14.55
N GLY A 18 19.52 27.62 15.07
CA GLY A 18 18.32 27.96 14.28
C GLY A 18 17.45 26.84 13.67
N ASN A 19 16.40 26.41 14.38
CA ASN A 19 15.16 25.87 13.81
C ASN A 19 14.01 26.84 14.11
N PRO A 20 13.19 27.26 13.12
CA PRO A 20 11.90 27.91 13.38
C PRO A 20 10.74 26.91 13.29
N GLU A 21 9.99 26.74 14.38
CA GLU A 21 8.70 26.05 14.40
C GLU A 21 7.58 26.98 13.89
N PHE A 22 6.83 26.53 12.89
CA PHE A 22 5.61 27.18 12.41
C PHE A 22 4.41 26.73 13.26
N SER A 23 3.92 27.62 14.13
CA SER A 23 2.67 27.45 14.88
C SER A 23 1.49 28.02 14.11
N LEU A 24 0.61 27.15 13.60
CA LEU A 24 -0.63 27.53 12.91
C LEU A 24 -1.84 27.54 13.86
N GLY A 25 -2.27 28.75 14.21
CA GLY A 25 -3.65 29.24 14.02
C GLY A 25 -4.83 28.46 14.61
N SER A 26 -5.38 29.01 15.71
CA SER A 26 -6.75 28.80 16.18
C SER A 26 -7.80 29.20 15.14
N ILE A 27 -8.76 28.31 14.86
CA ILE A 27 -10.08 28.65 14.34
C ILE A 27 -11.16 27.77 15.00
N SER A 28 -12.01 28.37 15.82
CA SER A 28 -13.31 27.79 16.17
C SER A 28 -14.35 28.89 16.15
N SER A 29 -15.10 28.92 15.06
CA SER A 29 -16.18 29.83 14.71
C SER A 29 -17.41 29.64 15.60
N GLY A 30 -17.98 30.75 16.05
CA GLY A 30 -19.30 30.80 16.65
C GLY A 30 -20.42 30.61 15.62
N PHE A 31 -21.48 29.92 16.05
CA PHE A 31 -22.79 29.95 15.41
C PHE A 31 -23.87 30.07 16.50
N SER A 32 -24.86 30.91 16.25
CA SER A 32 -25.82 31.43 17.22
C SER A 32 -27.28 31.12 16.82
N THR A 33 -28.05 30.59 17.78
CA THR A 33 -29.52 30.70 18.03
C THR A 33 -30.57 29.96 17.16
N PRO A 34 -31.86 29.75 17.59
CA PRO A 34 -32.54 30.09 18.88
C PRO A 34 -33.52 29.04 19.55
N ALA A 35 -33.80 29.28 20.85
CA ALA A 35 -35.06 29.20 21.66
C ALA A 35 -36.07 28.01 21.68
N ARG A 36 -36.37 27.45 22.87
CA ARG A 36 -37.57 27.74 23.74
C ARG A 36 -38.03 26.57 24.68
N LYS A 37 -38.00 26.86 25.99
CA LYS A 37 -38.67 26.32 27.22
C LYS A 37 -39.72 25.18 27.13
N THR A 38 -39.64 24.18 28.04
CA THR A 38 -40.61 23.88 29.14
C THR A 38 -40.08 22.84 30.16
N ASN A 39 -40.52 22.99 31.42
CA ASN A 39 -40.17 22.27 32.64
C ASN A 39 -40.49 20.75 32.64
N ARG A 40 -39.66 19.94 33.33
CA ARG A 40 -40.04 19.15 34.53
C ARG A 40 -38.89 18.27 35.09
N ARG A 41 -38.50 18.59 36.34
CA ARG A 41 -38.37 17.68 37.52
C ARG A 41 -37.24 16.62 37.57
N VAL A 42 -36.13 17.01 38.22
CA VAL A 42 -35.22 16.36 39.23
C VAL A 42 -35.56 14.95 39.82
N PRO A 43 -34.61 14.23 40.51
CA PRO A 43 -33.15 14.44 40.65
C PRO A 43 -32.24 13.15 40.74
N SER A 44 -30.92 13.40 40.90
CA SER A 44 -29.90 12.65 41.69
C SER A 44 -29.29 11.37 41.04
N THR A 45 -27.99 11.08 41.13
CA THR A 45 -26.98 11.35 42.18
C THR A 45 -25.57 11.52 41.58
N THR A 46 -24.81 12.39 42.22
CA THR A 46 -23.41 12.74 41.96
C THR A 46 -22.43 11.86 42.76
N SER A 47 -21.28 11.62 42.15
CA SER A 47 -19.91 11.73 42.70
C SER A 47 -19.39 10.81 43.82
N ALA A 48 -18.27 10.14 43.47
CA ALA A 48 -16.95 10.22 44.10
C ALA A 48 -16.83 10.28 45.63
N THR A 49 -16.01 9.39 46.22
CA THR A 49 -14.77 9.77 46.93
C THR A 49 -13.88 8.57 47.29
N THR A 50 -12.62 8.91 47.58
CA THR A 50 -11.41 8.15 47.80
C THR A 50 -11.15 7.78 49.29
N ALA A 51 -10.65 6.55 49.50
CA ALA A 51 -9.76 6.08 50.59
C ALA A 51 -10.32 5.98 52.05
N PRO A 52 -9.56 5.41 53.01
CA PRO A 52 -9.21 3.98 53.14
C PRO A 52 -9.62 3.43 54.52
N SER A 53 -9.95 2.13 54.65
CA SER A 53 -10.14 1.54 55.97
C SER A 53 -9.80 0.04 56.02
N SER A 54 -9.03 -0.30 57.04
CA SER A 54 -8.49 -1.60 57.41
C SER A 54 -9.51 -2.47 58.15
N ALA A 55 -9.79 -3.67 57.63
CA ALA A 55 -10.35 -4.78 58.39
C ALA A 55 -9.96 -6.12 57.74
N PRO A 56 -9.57 -7.16 58.52
CA PRO A 56 -9.15 -8.44 57.98
C PRO A 56 -10.37 -9.28 57.55
N VAL A 57 -10.40 -9.72 56.30
CA VAL A 57 -11.43 -10.65 55.79
C VAL A 57 -10.97 -12.09 56.03
N SER A 58 -11.77 -12.81 56.82
CA SER A 58 -11.67 -14.24 57.08
C SER A 58 -11.72 -15.06 55.80
N THR A 59 -10.72 -15.91 55.59
CA THR A 59 -10.73 -16.95 54.55
C THR A 59 -11.53 -18.17 55.01
N PRO A 60 -12.50 -18.70 54.26
CA PRO A 60 -13.12 -19.99 54.59
C PRO A 60 -12.19 -21.17 54.23
N SER A 61 -12.15 -22.17 55.11
CA SER A 61 -11.39 -23.43 55.00
C SER A 61 -11.71 -24.26 53.76
N PRO A 62 -10.76 -25.10 53.26
CA PRO A 62 -10.98 -25.96 52.09
C PRO A 62 -11.86 -27.20 52.41
N PRO A 63 -12.57 -27.76 51.43
CA PRO A 63 -13.49 -28.88 51.63
C PRO A 63 -12.75 -30.22 51.80
N PRO A 64 -13.39 -31.23 52.43
CA PRO A 64 -12.75 -32.48 52.82
C PRO A 64 -12.54 -33.45 51.64
N THR A 65 -11.44 -34.19 51.74
CA THR A 65 -11.00 -35.23 50.81
C THR A 65 -11.92 -36.46 50.83
N ASN A 66 -12.55 -36.78 49.70
CA ASN A 66 -13.18 -38.09 49.49
C ASN A 66 -12.16 -39.07 48.90
N ARG A 67 -11.67 -39.98 49.74
CA ARG A 67 -10.90 -41.17 49.35
C ARG A 67 -11.84 -42.16 48.64
N ARG A 68 -11.66 -42.36 47.33
CA ARG A 68 -12.03 -43.62 46.66
C ARG A 68 -10.74 -44.41 46.38
N LYS A 69 -10.72 -45.65 46.83
CA LYS A 69 -9.66 -46.65 46.60
C LYS A 69 -9.70 -47.07 45.12
N GLU A 70 -8.58 -46.92 44.42
CA GLU A 70 -8.27 -47.57 43.14
C GLU A 70 -6.78 -47.99 43.18
N PRO A 71 -6.37 -49.05 42.47
CA PRO A 71 -5.16 -49.81 42.75
C PRO A 71 -3.90 -49.04 42.36
N ALA A 72 -2.85 -49.21 43.15
CA ALA A 72 -1.56 -48.54 42.98
C ALA A 72 -0.90 -48.92 41.65
N MET A 73 -0.96 -48.02 40.66
CA MET A 73 -0.08 -48.04 39.49
C MET A 73 1.25 -47.36 39.86
N SER A 74 2.37 -48.02 39.59
CA SER A 74 3.70 -47.50 39.92
C SER A 74 4.00 -46.20 39.16
N LEU A 75 4.74 -45.30 39.81
CA LEU A 75 5.16 -43.99 39.27
C LEU A 75 5.85 -44.09 37.91
N SER A 76 6.45 -45.25 37.60
CA SER A 76 7.12 -45.52 36.32
C SER A 76 6.18 -45.45 35.10
N ARG A 77 4.91 -45.89 35.21
CA ARG A 77 3.96 -45.85 34.08
C ARG A 77 3.39 -44.46 33.82
N ARG A 78 3.26 -43.62 34.85
CA ARG A 78 2.76 -42.23 34.69
C ARG A 78 3.75 -41.35 33.92
N LEU A 79 5.05 -41.61 34.06
CA LEU A 79 6.10 -40.92 33.30
C LEU A 79 6.20 -41.40 31.84
N SER A 80 5.72 -42.61 31.52
CA SER A 80 5.74 -43.15 30.16
C SER A 80 4.60 -42.63 29.28
N ALA A 81 3.49 -42.17 29.87
CA ALA A 81 2.29 -41.73 29.15
C ALA A 81 2.25 -40.22 28.84
N LEU A 82 3.25 -39.45 29.29
CA LEU A 82 3.38 -38.01 29.02
C LEU A 82 4.36 -37.71 27.87
N ASN A 83 4.88 -38.75 27.21
CA ASN A 83 5.95 -38.61 26.22
C ASN A 83 5.53 -39.05 24.81
N ASP A 84 4.22 -39.11 24.55
CA ASP A 84 3.65 -39.66 23.33
C ASP A 84 2.56 -38.73 22.76
N HIS A 85 2.97 -37.58 22.22
CA HIS A 85 2.32 -36.95 21.06
C HIS A 85 3.19 -35.82 20.48
N ASP A 86 3.49 -36.00 19.19
CA ASP A 86 3.84 -35.04 18.15
C ASP A 86 5.17 -34.26 18.26
N ASP A 87 6.16 -34.74 17.50
CA ASP A 87 6.86 -33.91 16.50
C ASP A 87 7.58 -34.85 15.50
N ASP A 88 6.99 -35.01 14.31
CA ASP A 88 7.72 -35.40 13.11
C ASP A 88 8.71 -34.27 12.78
N ILE A 89 9.99 -34.61 12.55
CA ILE A 89 10.96 -33.99 11.60
C ILE A 89 12.41 -34.21 12.08
N MET A 90 13.16 -34.90 11.20
CA MET A 90 14.62 -34.99 11.07
C MET A 90 15.36 -35.93 12.03
N GLU A 91 15.62 -37.12 11.48
CA GLU A 91 16.64 -38.07 11.90
C GLU A 91 17.98 -37.36 12.15
N GLU A 92 18.36 -37.22 13.43
CA GLU A 92 19.77 -37.16 13.81
C GLU A 92 20.16 -38.46 14.51
N GLU A 93 21.24 -39.02 13.98
CA GLU A 93 21.91 -40.24 14.32
C GLU A 93 22.21 -40.31 15.84
N ASP A 94 21.53 -41.21 16.55
CA ASP A 94 21.73 -41.52 17.96
C ASP A 94 23.07 -42.27 18.14
N VAL A 95 24.18 -41.52 18.19
CA VAL A 95 25.54 -42.05 18.43
C VAL A 95 25.75 -42.40 19.90
N LEU A 96 24.85 -43.19 20.50
CA LEU A 96 25.14 -43.90 21.75
C LEU A 96 24.28 -45.16 21.96
N GLY A 97 24.13 -45.97 20.90
CA GLY A 97 23.62 -47.32 21.04
C GLY A 97 24.62 -48.23 21.78
N THR A 98 24.41 -48.49 23.07
CA THR A 98 25.00 -49.66 23.75
C THR A 98 24.47 -50.94 23.10
N PRO A 99 25.28 -51.74 22.39
CA PRO A 99 24.77 -52.94 21.76
C PRO A 99 24.75 -54.11 22.75
N GLY A 100 23.56 -54.66 22.97
CA GLY A 100 23.37 -56.11 22.96
C GLY A 100 23.64 -56.89 24.25
N ALA A 101 22.70 -56.85 25.20
CA ALA A 101 22.50 -57.94 26.15
C ALA A 101 21.69 -59.08 25.50
N LYS A 102 22.31 -59.91 24.63
CA LYS A 102 21.77 -61.22 24.21
C LYS A 102 22.87 -62.25 23.92
N LYS A 103 23.10 -63.11 24.92
CA LYS A 103 23.23 -64.58 24.85
C LYS A 103 23.70 -65.23 23.51
N LYS A 104 24.83 -65.95 23.63
CA LYS A 104 25.23 -67.22 22.97
C LYS A 104 26.15 -67.13 21.74
N GLY A 105 27.33 -67.76 21.86
CA GLY A 105 28.34 -67.99 20.81
C GLY A 105 29.74 -67.76 21.39
N ASN A 106 30.38 -68.79 21.96
CA ASN A 106 31.63 -69.35 21.44
C ASN A 106 32.34 -68.45 20.42
N ASP A 107 33.46 -67.85 20.81
CA ASP A 107 34.77 -68.03 20.17
C ASP A 107 35.82 -67.16 20.89
N GLU A 108 36.89 -67.81 21.36
CA GLU A 108 38.10 -67.22 21.93
C GLU A 108 38.88 -66.40 20.90
N PRO A 109 39.73 -65.47 21.36
CA PRO A 109 41.16 -65.76 21.22
C PRO A 109 41.90 -65.64 22.56
N GLU A 110 42.51 -66.78 22.94
CA GLU A 110 43.30 -66.98 24.15
C GLU A 110 44.56 -66.10 24.16
N THR A 111 44.66 -65.20 25.15
CA THR A 111 45.96 -64.86 25.74
C THR A 111 46.52 -66.10 26.43
N PRO A 112 47.78 -66.50 26.20
CA PRO A 112 48.30 -67.79 26.62
C PRO A 112 48.48 -67.81 28.14
N MET A 113 47.48 -68.36 28.84
CA MET A 113 47.65 -68.84 30.19
C MET A 113 48.44 -70.16 30.15
N PRO A 114 49.40 -70.38 31.06
CA PRO A 114 50.12 -71.64 31.11
C PRO A 114 49.14 -72.75 31.50
N ALA A 115 48.90 -73.67 30.57
CA ALA A 115 48.05 -74.84 30.75
C ALA A 115 48.47 -75.64 31.99
N ARG A 116 47.51 -75.85 32.90
CA ARG A 116 47.62 -76.80 34.00
C ARG A 116 47.61 -78.21 33.38
N SER A 117 48.79 -78.81 33.20
CA SER A 117 48.88 -80.21 32.76
C SER A 117 48.46 -81.16 33.88
N ALA A 118 47.20 -81.57 33.88
CA ALA A 118 46.76 -82.77 34.57
C ALA A 118 47.16 -84.00 33.74
N LYS A 119 48.42 -84.44 33.87
CA LYS A 119 48.87 -85.83 33.73
C LYS A 119 50.37 -85.91 33.99
N ARG A 120 50.70 -86.04 35.27
CA ARG A 120 51.62 -87.06 35.78
C ARG A 120 51.43 -87.07 37.29
N ALA A 121 50.70 -88.07 37.75
CA ALA A 121 50.92 -88.65 39.07
C ALA A 121 52.37 -89.19 39.08
N GLY A 122 53.32 -88.28 39.15
CA GLY A 122 54.73 -88.54 39.36
C GLY A 122 54.90 -88.70 40.84
N ARG A 123 54.67 -89.94 41.29
CA ARG A 123 55.34 -90.56 42.43
C ARG A 123 55.59 -89.59 43.59
N ALA A 124 54.75 -89.64 44.62
CA ALA A 124 55.22 -89.33 45.95
C ALA A 124 56.57 -90.03 46.14
N SER A 125 57.66 -89.25 46.06
CA SER A 125 58.98 -89.69 46.49
C SER A 125 58.91 -89.73 48.00
N LYS A 126 58.21 -90.74 48.51
CA LYS A 126 58.41 -91.26 49.85
C LYS A 126 59.93 -91.46 50.00
N GLY A 127 60.53 -90.60 50.80
CA GLY A 127 61.73 -90.87 51.57
C GLY A 127 62.86 -91.58 50.85
N ALA A 128 63.54 -90.89 49.92
CA ALA A 128 64.98 -91.00 49.94
C ALA A 128 65.45 -90.08 51.09
N PRO A 129 66.23 -90.56 52.09
CA PRO A 129 66.77 -89.68 53.11
C PRO A 129 67.68 -88.68 52.39
N LEU A 130 67.17 -87.48 52.18
CA LEU A 130 67.97 -86.35 51.72
C LEU A 130 69.11 -86.22 52.72
N THR A 131 70.36 -86.29 52.26
CA THR A 131 71.50 -86.15 53.17
C THR A 131 71.36 -84.82 53.90
N LEU A 132 71.80 -84.72 55.16
CA LEU A 132 71.66 -83.47 55.94
C LEU A 132 72.13 -82.25 55.15
N ARG A 133 73.18 -82.43 54.34
CA ARG A 133 73.77 -81.42 53.47
C ARG A 133 72.85 -80.97 52.32
N ASP A 134 72.02 -81.85 51.79
CA ASP A 134 71.06 -81.51 50.74
C ASP A 134 69.78 -80.89 51.33
N GLN A 135 69.40 -81.27 52.56
CA GLN A 135 68.35 -80.59 53.33
C GLN A 135 68.75 -79.14 53.64
N GLU A 136 69.98 -78.92 54.08
CA GLU A 136 70.55 -77.58 54.32
C GLU A 136 70.53 -76.71 53.05
N LYS A 137 70.98 -77.25 51.90
CA LYS A 137 70.90 -76.53 50.62
C LYS A 137 69.47 -76.18 50.21
N HIS A 138 68.52 -77.10 50.41
CA HIS A 138 67.12 -76.83 50.12
C HIS A 138 66.55 -75.75 51.03
N ILE A 139 66.90 -75.77 52.31
CA ILE A 139 66.55 -74.72 53.28
C ILE A 139 67.13 -73.37 52.84
N ASP A 140 68.38 -73.32 52.37
CA ASP A 140 69.00 -72.08 51.90
C ASP A 140 68.39 -71.56 50.59
N SER A 141 67.99 -72.45 49.67
CA SER A 141 67.21 -72.06 48.49
C SER A 141 65.86 -71.48 48.88
N LEU A 142 65.13 -72.15 49.77
CA LEU A 142 63.86 -71.66 50.29
C LEU A 142 64.01 -70.34 51.05
N LYS A 143 65.10 -70.11 51.77
CA LYS A 143 65.40 -68.82 52.41
C LYS A 143 65.64 -67.72 51.39
N LYS A 144 66.40 -67.99 50.32
CA LYS A 144 66.63 -67.03 49.22
C LYS A 144 65.35 -66.73 48.45
N GLU A 145 64.55 -67.74 48.14
CA GLU A 145 63.24 -67.59 47.52
C GLU A 145 62.29 -66.78 48.42
N ASN A 146 62.21 -67.09 49.72
CA ASN A 146 61.42 -66.32 50.67
C ASN A 146 61.91 -64.87 50.78
N PHE A 147 63.22 -64.63 50.78
CA PHE A 147 63.77 -63.28 50.78
C PHE A 147 63.40 -62.51 49.51
N ASN A 148 63.53 -63.13 48.33
CA ASN A 148 63.13 -62.54 47.06
C ASN A 148 61.62 -62.26 46.99
N VAL A 149 60.79 -63.16 47.53
CA VAL A 149 59.35 -62.95 47.64
C VAL A 149 59.06 -61.76 48.56
N LYS A 150 59.70 -61.68 49.72
CA LYS A 150 59.54 -60.54 50.64
C LYS A 150 59.94 -59.22 50.01
N LEU A 151 61.04 -59.20 49.25
CA LEU A 151 61.49 -58.02 48.53
C LEU A 151 60.50 -57.60 47.43
N ARG A 152 59.95 -58.59 46.70
CA ARG A 152 58.91 -58.35 45.69
C ARG A 152 57.62 -57.82 46.32
N VAL A 153 57.20 -58.37 47.46
CA VAL A 153 56.05 -57.88 48.22
C VAL A 153 56.28 -56.43 48.65
N HIS A 154 57.45 -56.11 49.23
CA HIS A 154 57.79 -54.75 49.64
C HIS A 154 57.70 -53.75 48.48
N PHE A 155 58.33 -54.03 47.34
CA PHE A 155 58.27 -53.11 46.19
C PHE A 155 56.87 -53.00 45.58
N LEU A 156 56.06 -54.05 45.65
CA LEU A 156 54.66 -54.00 45.22
C LEU A 156 53.81 -53.17 46.18
N GLU A 157 54.00 -53.30 47.48
CA GLU A 157 53.34 -52.48 48.50
C GLU A 157 53.72 -51.01 48.37
N GLU A 158 55.00 -50.70 48.19
CA GLU A 158 55.50 -49.34 47.96
C GLU A 158 54.93 -48.72 46.68
N ARG A 159 54.88 -49.49 45.59
CA ARG A 159 54.28 -49.05 44.32
C ARG A 159 52.76 -48.87 44.43
N LEU A 160 52.06 -49.73 45.17
CA LEU A 160 50.63 -49.60 45.42
C LEU A 160 50.32 -48.37 46.28
N ALA A 161 51.13 -48.11 47.32
CA ALA A 161 51.01 -46.92 48.15
C ALA A 161 51.22 -45.63 47.35
N GLN A 162 52.13 -45.64 46.38
CA GLN A 162 52.37 -44.49 45.48
C GLN A 162 51.27 -44.28 44.43
N LEU A 163 50.62 -45.35 43.92
CA LEU A 163 49.62 -45.23 42.86
C LEU A 163 48.15 -45.13 43.35
N ALA A 164 47.81 -45.61 44.55
CA ALA A 164 46.41 -45.85 44.90
C ALA A 164 45.61 -44.60 45.31
N PRO A 165 46.09 -43.66 46.15
CA PRO A 165 45.25 -42.55 46.61
C PRO A 165 45.28 -41.35 45.65
N ASP A 166 46.47 -40.86 45.30
CA ASP A 166 46.60 -39.56 44.62
C ASP A 166 46.10 -39.57 43.18
N GLN A 167 46.39 -40.63 42.42
CA GLN A 167 45.91 -40.76 41.04
C GLN A 167 44.38 -40.97 40.99
N MET A 168 43.84 -41.71 41.95
CA MET A 168 42.41 -41.92 42.07
C MET A 168 41.68 -40.63 42.44
N ASP A 169 42.21 -39.85 43.39
CA ASP A 169 41.66 -38.55 43.78
C ASP A 169 41.73 -37.53 42.63
N GLN A 170 42.82 -37.53 41.85
CA GLN A 170 42.93 -36.70 40.65
C GLN A 170 41.91 -37.08 39.58
N ALA A 171 41.74 -38.39 39.31
CA ALA A 171 40.75 -38.88 38.37
C ALA A 171 39.31 -38.55 38.83
N LEU A 172 39.01 -38.66 40.12
CA LEU A 172 37.71 -38.29 40.69
C LEU A 172 37.45 -36.79 40.55
N LYS A 173 38.44 -35.93 40.86
CA LYS A 173 38.33 -34.47 40.65
C LYS A 173 38.09 -34.13 39.19
N GLN A 174 38.81 -34.76 38.27
CA GLN A 174 38.59 -34.57 36.83
C GLN A 174 37.18 -35.02 36.42
N ASN A 175 36.70 -36.16 36.92
CA ASN A 175 35.36 -36.65 36.61
C ASN A 175 34.27 -35.70 37.14
N ILE A 176 34.43 -35.19 38.37
CA ILE A 176 33.52 -34.19 38.94
C ILE A 176 33.52 -32.92 38.09
N ASN A 177 34.70 -32.39 37.73
CA ASN A 177 34.82 -31.20 36.89
C ASN A 177 34.18 -31.39 35.52
N LEU A 178 34.42 -32.53 34.86
CA LEU A 178 33.79 -32.87 33.59
C LEU A 178 32.27 -32.96 33.74
N LYS A 179 31.77 -33.52 34.84
CA LYS A 179 30.33 -33.61 35.10
C LYS A 179 29.69 -32.24 35.30
N ILE A 180 30.37 -31.35 36.03
CA ILE A 180 29.97 -29.95 36.18
C ILE A 180 29.97 -29.25 34.82
N GLU A 181 31.01 -29.45 34.01
CA GLU A 181 31.12 -28.83 32.70
C GLU A 181 30.03 -29.29 31.74
N VAL A 182 29.73 -30.60 31.71
CA VAL A 182 28.61 -31.15 30.91
C VAL A 182 27.28 -30.56 31.37
N GLN A 183 27.04 -30.46 32.68
CA GLN A 183 25.82 -29.85 33.20
C GLN A 183 25.73 -28.35 32.84
N ASN A 184 26.82 -27.60 33.00
CA ASN A 184 26.89 -26.19 32.67
C ASN A 184 26.66 -25.95 31.18
N ARG A 185 27.32 -26.72 30.31
CA ARG A 185 27.10 -26.68 28.85
C ARG A 185 25.66 -27.03 28.50
N GLY A 186 25.06 -28.04 29.14
CA GLY A 186 23.65 -28.40 28.96
C GLY A 186 22.68 -27.29 29.37
N LEU A 187 22.97 -26.55 30.45
CA LEU A 187 22.20 -25.38 30.85
C LEU A 187 22.36 -24.23 29.87
N GLU A 188 23.58 -23.99 29.39
CA GLU A 188 23.87 -22.92 28.44
C GLU A 188 23.17 -23.16 27.10
N ILE A 189 23.22 -24.39 26.57
CA ILE A 189 22.47 -24.78 25.37
C ILE A 189 20.97 -24.52 25.55
N LYS A 190 20.39 -24.85 26.71
CA LYS A 190 18.97 -24.57 26.98
C LYS A 190 18.66 -23.07 27.01
N LYS A 191 19.54 -22.24 27.56
CA LYS A 191 19.37 -20.77 27.55
C LYS A 191 19.46 -20.22 26.13
N LEU A 192 20.47 -20.64 25.36
CA LEU A 192 20.65 -20.22 23.97
C LEU A 192 19.46 -20.64 23.10
N LYS A 193 18.98 -21.88 23.23
CA LYS A 193 17.76 -22.33 22.53
C LYS A 193 16.54 -21.46 22.85
N LYS A 194 16.34 -21.09 24.12
CA LYS A 194 15.25 -20.19 24.51
C LYS A 194 15.40 -18.80 23.89
N LEU A 195 16.62 -18.25 23.92
CA LEU A 195 16.91 -16.94 23.34
C LEU A 195 16.68 -16.94 21.82
N VAL A 196 17.13 -17.98 21.12
CA VAL A 196 16.88 -18.15 19.67
C VAL A 196 15.39 -18.15 19.38
N LEU A 197 14.60 -18.96 20.09
CA LEU A 197 13.14 -19.01 19.92
C LEU A 197 12.45 -17.68 20.26
N GLU A 198 13.02 -16.87 21.15
CA GLU A 198 12.50 -15.54 21.48
C GLU A 198 12.79 -14.54 20.35
N LEU A 199 14.02 -14.54 19.84
CA LEU A 199 14.43 -13.72 18.70
C LEU A 199 13.67 -14.08 17.42
N GLU A 200 13.43 -15.37 17.17
CA GLU A 200 12.62 -15.83 16.03
C GLU A 200 11.18 -15.30 16.12
N ARG A 201 10.55 -15.35 17.31
CA ARG A 201 9.21 -14.79 17.53
C ARG A 201 9.19 -13.26 17.36
N GLU A 202 10.23 -12.58 17.82
CA GLU A 202 10.33 -11.14 17.66
C GLU A 202 10.52 -10.74 16.20
N LEU A 203 11.35 -11.47 15.45
CA LEU A 203 11.51 -11.32 14.00
C LEU A 203 10.20 -11.58 13.27
N GLU A 204 9.47 -12.65 13.59
CA GLU A 204 8.16 -12.94 12.98
C GLU A 204 7.17 -11.80 13.26
N ARG A 205 7.13 -11.28 14.49
CA ARG A 205 6.27 -10.15 14.87
C ARG A 205 6.62 -8.88 14.09
N LEU A 206 7.92 -8.58 13.95
CA LEU A 206 8.40 -7.44 13.17
C LEU A 206 8.08 -7.60 11.68
N GLN A 207 8.31 -8.78 11.11
CA GLN A 207 8.02 -9.07 9.71
C GLN A 207 6.52 -8.98 9.41
N LYS A 208 5.67 -9.45 10.31
CA LYS A 208 4.20 -9.35 10.19
C LYS A 208 3.73 -7.89 10.31
N GLY A 209 4.32 -7.11 11.22
CA GLY A 209 4.09 -5.66 11.32
C GLY A 209 4.55 -4.89 10.07
N HIS A 210 5.72 -5.24 9.54
CA HIS A 210 6.29 -4.64 8.34
C HIS A 210 5.51 -5.02 7.07
N GLY A 211 4.95 -6.23 7.01
CA GLY A 211 4.05 -6.64 5.93
C GLY A 211 2.77 -5.80 5.88
N SER A 212 2.17 -5.48 7.03
CA SER A 212 1.02 -4.58 7.12
C SER A 212 1.40 -3.14 6.72
N SER A 213 2.54 -2.64 7.21
CA SER A 213 3.05 -1.31 6.84
C SER A 213 3.33 -1.20 5.34
N ARG A 214 3.95 -2.21 4.73
CA ARG A 214 4.27 -2.26 3.30
C ARG A 214 3.02 -2.39 2.44
N SER A 215 2.02 -3.16 2.89
CA SER A 215 0.71 -3.22 2.25
C SER A 215 0.04 -1.86 2.29
N ARG A 216 0.09 -1.17 3.44
CA ARG A 216 -0.48 0.16 3.60
C ARG A 216 0.23 1.21 2.75
N GLU A 217 1.56 1.15 2.68
CA GLU A 217 2.38 2.00 1.82
C GLU A 217 1.99 1.82 0.35
N ARG A 218 1.87 0.58 -0.11
CA ARG A 218 1.43 0.28 -1.49
C ARG A 218 0.01 0.78 -1.79
N GLU A 219 -0.93 0.62 -0.86
CA GLU A 219 -2.28 1.19 -0.99
C GLU A 219 -2.26 2.73 -1.10
N LEU A 220 -1.37 3.38 -0.35
CA LEU A 220 -1.23 4.84 -0.40
C LEU A 220 -0.57 5.30 -1.70
N GLU A 221 0.41 4.56 -2.21
CA GLU A 221 1.06 4.81 -3.49
C GLU A 221 0.07 4.65 -4.65
N GLU A 222 -0.74 3.59 -4.67
CA GLU A 222 -1.80 3.39 -5.67
C GLU A 222 -2.84 4.52 -5.64
N LYS A 223 -3.21 4.99 -4.44
CA LYS A 223 -4.12 6.14 -4.29
C LYS A 223 -3.51 7.44 -4.78
N LEU A 224 -2.23 7.69 -4.52
CA LEU A 224 -1.52 8.86 -5.02
C LEU A 224 -1.48 8.86 -6.54
N ASP A 225 -1.10 7.73 -7.13
CA ASP A 225 -1.09 7.53 -8.58
C ASP A 225 -2.46 7.81 -9.22
N GLU A 226 -3.54 7.34 -8.60
CA GLU A 226 -4.88 7.58 -9.09
C GLU A 226 -5.30 9.04 -9.00
N ARG A 227 -4.97 9.73 -7.89
CA ARG A 227 -5.19 11.18 -7.76
C ARG A 227 -4.36 11.95 -8.78
N ASP A 228 -3.14 11.54 -9.06
CA ASP A 228 -2.28 12.18 -10.07
C ASP A 228 -2.83 12.01 -11.48
N ARG A 229 -3.39 10.84 -11.81
CA ARG A 229 -4.11 10.63 -13.08
C ARG A 229 -5.34 11.53 -13.17
N GLU A 230 -6.14 11.58 -12.10
CA GLU A 230 -7.33 12.44 -12.02
C GLU A 230 -6.97 13.93 -12.18
N ILE A 231 -5.92 14.40 -11.51
CA ILE A 231 -5.43 15.78 -11.65
C ILE A 231 -4.98 16.06 -13.09
N LYS A 232 -4.27 15.13 -13.73
CA LYS A 232 -3.86 15.28 -15.14
C LYS A 232 -5.07 15.37 -16.06
N GLU A 233 -6.08 14.53 -15.85
CA GLU A 233 -7.32 14.57 -16.63
C GLU A 233 -8.11 15.86 -16.42
N LEU A 234 -8.27 16.31 -15.17
CA LEU A 234 -8.94 17.57 -14.85
C LEU A 234 -8.19 18.76 -15.47
N ARG A 235 -6.85 18.76 -15.43
CA ARG A 235 -6.04 19.79 -16.10
C ARG A 235 -6.20 19.76 -17.62
N ARG A 236 -6.31 18.58 -18.24
CA ARG A 236 -6.60 18.44 -19.67
C ARG A 236 -7.99 19.01 -20.00
N LYS A 237 -9.03 18.58 -19.27
CA LYS A 237 -10.40 19.08 -19.44
C LYS A 237 -10.50 20.59 -19.26
N LEU A 238 -9.77 21.15 -18.29
CA LEU A 238 -9.74 22.60 -18.08
C LEU A 238 -9.06 23.33 -19.25
N ARG A 239 -7.99 22.77 -19.84
CA ARG A 239 -7.36 23.35 -21.04
C ARG A 239 -8.27 23.29 -22.25
N GLU A 240 -8.92 22.16 -22.48
CA GLU A 240 -9.92 21.98 -23.55
C GLU A 240 -11.07 22.98 -23.36
N GLY A 241 -11.66 23.04 -22.17
CA GLY A 241 -12.72 23.99 -21.87
C GLY A 241 -12.31 25.45 -22.06
N ARG A 242 -11.06 25.84 -21.74
CA ARG A 242 -10.55 27.19 -22.05
C ARG A 242 -10.48 27.45 -23.55
N SER A 243 -9.94 26.49 -24.32
CA SER A 243 -9.88 26.58 -25.78
C SER A 243 -11.28 26.73 -26.40
N ASP A 244 -12.26 25.98 -25.89
CA ASP A 244 -13.65 26.07 -26.35
C ASP A 244 -14.28 27.43 -26.02
N ASN A 245 -13.99 27.99 -24.84
CA ASN A 245 -14.43 29.34 -24.48
C ASN A 245 -13.78 30.41 -25.36
N ASP A 246 -12.50 30.28 -25.68
CA ASP A 246 -11.80 31.21 -26.57
C ASP A 246 -12.39 31.15 -27.99
N ALA A 247 -12.68 29.94 -28.49
CA ALA A 247 -13.35 29.75 -29.78
C ALA A 247 -14.79 30.32 -29.78
N MET A 248 -15.53 30.16 -28.69
CA MET A 248 -16.86 30.75 -28.53
C MET A 248 -16.80 32.28 -28.60
N ARG A 249 -15.85 32.90 -27.91
CA ARG A 249 -15.64 34.35 -27.96
C ARG A 249 -15.28 34.86 -29.35
N GLU A 250 -14.47 34.11 -30.09
CA GLU A 250 -14.12 34.47 -31.47
C GLU A 250 -15.34 34.42 -32.39
N LEU A 251 -16.21 33.41 -32.23
CA LEU A 251 -17.48 33.33 -32.95
C LEU A 251 -18.45 34.44 -32.55
N GLU A 252 -18.56 34.77 -31.27
CA GLU A 252 -19.37 35.89 -30.78
C GLU A 252 -18.91 37.22 -31.40
N ASN A 253 -17.60 37.52 -31.35
CA ASN A 253 -17.05 38.73 -31.99
C ASN A 253 -17.34 38.77 -33.49
N ARG A 254 -17.16 37.64 -34.20
CA ARG A 254 -17.44 37.59 -35.65
C ARG A 254 -18.93 37.78 -35.94
N ASN A 255 -19.80 37.30 -35.05
CA ASN A 255 -21.24 37.50 -35.19
C ASN A 255 -21.61 38.97 -34.94
N GLU A 256 -21.02 39.63 -33.94
CA GLU A 256 -21.19 41.06 -33.71
C GLU A 256 -20.72 41.90 -34.91
N GLU A 257 -19.58 41.56 -35.51
CA GLU A 257 -19.11 42.19 -36.76
C GLU A 257 -20.11 42.03 -37.90
N LEU A 258 -20.62 40.81 -38.13
CA LEU A 258 -21.62 40.54 -39.16
C LEU A 258 -22.94 41.27 -38.89
N GLU A 259 -23.36 41.36 -37.63
CA GLU A 259 -24.55 42.12 -37.24
C GLU A 259 -24.38 43.62 -37.50
N ALA A 260 -23.19 44.18 -37.23
CA ALA A 260 -22.85 45.56 -37.57
C ALA A 260 -22.85 45.79 -39.09
N GLU A 261 -22.20 44.92 -39.87
CA GLU A 261 -22.21 44.98 -41.34
C GLU A 261 -23.64 44.91 -41.91
N LEU A 262 -24.50 44.04 -41.35
CA LEU A 262 -25.92 43.98 -41.72
C LEU A 262 -26.68 45.25 -41.33
N GLY A 263 -26.35 45.87 -40.20
CA GLY A 263 -26.89 47.16 -39.77
C GLY A 263 -26.55 48.27 -40.75
N ASP A 264 -25.28 48.37 -41.14
CA ASP A 264 -24.80 49.36 -42.11
C ASP A 264 -25.48 49.18 -43.48
N MET A 265 -25.57 47.93 -43.96
CA MET A 265 -26.27 47.62 -45.21
C MET A 265 -27.77 47.94 -45.14
N ARG A 266 -28.42 47.74 -43.98
CA ARG A 266 -29.82 48.14 -43.78
C ARG A 266 -29.98 49.65 -43.80
N SER A 267 -29.10 50.41 -43.14
CA SER A 267 -29.11 51.88 -43.18
C SER A 267 -28.95 52.38 -44.62
N LEU A 268 -28.02 51.82 -45.39
CA LEU A 268 -27.83 52.18 -46.79
C LEU A 268 -29.07 51.85 -47.64
N LEU A 269 -29.72 50.72 -47.39
CA LEU A 269 -30.98 50.39 -48.06
C LEU A 269 -32.10 51.36 -47.68
N GLU A 270 -32.20 51.77 -46.42
CA GLU A 270 -33.17 52.75 -45.95
C GLU A 270 -32.93 54.12 -46.61
N ASP A 271 -31.70 54.61 -46.65
CA ASP A 271 -31.31 55.84 -47.36
C ASP A 271 -31.68 55.77 -48.85
N ASN A 272 -31.43 54.62 -49.50
CA ASN A 272 -31.79 54.41 -50.90
C ASN A 272 -33.32 54.40 -51.09
N VAL A 273 -34.08 53.81 -50.18
CA VAL A 273 -35.56 53.81 -50.22
C VAL A 273 -36.09 55.22 -50.02
N GLU A 274 -35.54 55.99 -49.09
CA GLU A 274 -35.89 57.40 -48.92
C GLU A 274 -35.61 58.21 -50.19
N GLU A 275 -34.46 57.99 -50.82
CA GLU A 275 -34.10 58.67 -52.07
C GLU A 275 -35.04 58.29 -53.21
N ILE A 276 -35.38 56.99 -53.35
CA ILE A 276 -36.38 56.53 -54.32
C ILE A 276 -37.73 57.21 -54.05
N ASN A 277 -38.14 57.33 -52.79
CA ASN A 277 -39.40 58.00 -52.43
C ASN A 277 -39.34 59.51 -52.74
N ARG A 278 -38.22 60.19 -52.45
CA ARG A 278 -38.01 61.60 -52.82
C ARG A 278 -38.11 61.79 -54.34
N LEU A 279 -37.46 60.94 -55.11
CA LEU A 279 -37.51 60.95 -56.57
C LEU A 279 -38.93 60.67 -57.10
N ARG A 280 -39.67 59.72 -56.50
CA ARG A 280 -41.07 59.47 -56.85
C ARG A 280 -41.94 60.70 -56.62
N VAL A 281 -41.83 61.37 -55.48
CA VAL A 281 -42.60 62.59 -55.16
C VAL A 281 -42.27 63.71 -56.15
N LEU A 282 -40.99 63.92 -56.49
CA LEU A 282 -40.60 64.91 -57.50
C LEU A 282 -41.18 64.59 -58.88
N LEU A 283 -41.18 63.31 -59.27
CA LEU A 283 -41.74 62.87 -60.54
C LEU A 283 -43.26 63.06 -60.58
N GLU A 284 -43.94 62.76 -59.48
CA GLU A 284 -45.40 62.85 -59.36
C GLU A 284 -45.91 64.29 -59.22
N GLY A 285 -45.24 65.12 -58.43
CA GLY A 285 -45.67 66.50 -58.14
C GLY A 285 -45.19 67.56 -59.13
N GLY A 286 -44.07 67.37 -59.82
CA GLY A 286 -43.53 68.37 -60.75
C GLY A 286 -43.76 68.03 -62.21
N GLY A 287 -43.40 66.80 -62.60
CA GLY A 287 -43.50 66.39 -64.01
C GLY A 287 -44.94 66.08 -64.41
N ASN A 288 -45.69 65.41 -63.55
CA ASN A 288 -47.01 64.92 -63.91
C ASN A 288 -48.08 66.00 -63.88
N GLU A 289 -48.03 66.94 -62.93
CA GLU A 289 -49.00 68.04 -62.84
C GLU A 289 -48.85 69.04 -64.00
N ASP A 290 -47.63 69.44 -64.34
CA ASP A 290 -47.36 70.32 -65.47
C ASP A 290 -47.72 69.66 -66.81
N ILE A 291 -47.43 68.36 -66.97
CA ILE A 291 -47.85 67.59 -68.14
C ILE A 291 -49.37 67.48 -68.18
N HIS A 292 -50.03 67.18 -67.06
CA HIS A 292 -51.49 67.10 -66.98
C HIS A 292 -52.16 68.42 -67.35
N HIS A 293 -51.69 69.54 -66.79
CA HIS A 293 -52.22 70.86 -67.11
C HIS A 293 -51.96 71.22 -68.58
N LYS A 294 -50.80 70.85 -69.14
CA LYS A 294 -50.53 71.10 -70.56
C LYS A 294 -51.40 70.25 -71.47
N VAL A 295 -51.68 69.01 -71.07
CA VAL A 295 -52.62 68.12 -71.77
C VAL A 295 -54.03 68.70 -71.74
N GLU A 296 -54.51 69.16 -70.59
CA GLU A 296 -55.84 69.77 -70.44
C GLU A 296 -55.98 71.06 -71.28
N GLU A 297 -54.94 71.89 -71.31
CA GLU A 297 -54.92 73.09 -72.17
C GLU A 297 -54.97 72.71 -73.67
N LEU A 298 -54.22 71.69 -74.09
CA LEU A 298 -54.24 71.19 -75.47
C LEU A 298 -55.57 70.54 -75.83
N GLU A 299 -56.24 69.90 -74.88
CA GLU A 299 -57.59 69.35 -75.04
C GLU A 299 -58.62 70.47 -75.21
N GLY A 300 -58.54 71.52 -74.38
CA GLY A 300 -59.40 72.71 -74.50
C GLY A 300 -59.24 73.43 -75.85
N ILE A 301 -58.00 73.64 -76.29
CA ILE A 301 -57.72 74.22 -77.62
C ILE A 301 -58.23 73.31 -78.74
N ASN A 302 -58.10 71.99 -78.61
CA ASN A 302 -58.66 71.05 -79.59
C ASN A 302 -60.18 71.16 -79.66
N GLU A 303 -60.86 71.29 -78.52
CA GLU A 303 -62.31 71.42 -78.48
C GLU A 303 -62.77 72.75 -79.07
N GLU A 304 -62.05 73.84 -78.79
CA GLU A 304 -62.31 75.13 -79.43
C GLU A 304 -62.10 75.07 -80.95
N LEU A 305 -61.03 74.44 -81.42
CA LEU A 305 -60.80 74.21 -82.85
C LEU A 305 -61.88 73.34 -83.48
N ARG A 306 -62.41 72.35 -82.75
CA ARG A 306 -63.54 71.53 -83.22
C ARG A 306 -64.82 72.35 -83.35
N MET A 307 -65.14 73.18 -82.36
CA MET A 307 -66.27 74.09 -82.44
C MET A 307 -66.12 75.08 -83.60
N GLN A 308 -64.94 75.66 -83.80
CA GLN A 308 -64.69 76.55 -84.94
C GLN A 308 -64.85 75.82 -86.29
N LEU A 309 -64.42 74.56 -86.38
CA LEU A 309 -64.66 73.74 -87.57
C LEU A 309 -66.15 73.45 -87.77
N GLU A 310 -66.90 73.21 -86.70
CA GLU A 310 -68.36 73.04 -86.74
C GLU A 310 -69.06 74.32 -87.19
N ASP A 311 -68.74 75.48 -86.61
CA ASP A 311 -69.27 76.78 -87.02
C ASP A 311 -68.95 77.10 -88.49
N HIS A 312 -67.72 76.78 -88.93
CA HIS A 312 -67.35 76.93 -90.34
C HIS A 312 -68.10 75.97 -91.26
N ALA A 313 -68.36 74.73 -90.81
CA ALA A 313 -69.15 73.76 -91.55
C ALA A 313 -70.60 74.21 -91.67
N ASP A 314 -71.20 74.74 -90.60
CA ASP A 314 -72.56 75.30 -90.60
C ASP A 314 -72.66 76.53 -91.51
N ALA A 315 -71.68 77.42 -91.47
CA ALA A 315 -71.62 78.58 -92.37
C ALA A 315 -71.43 78.15 -93.84
N ALA A 316 -70.73 77.05 -94.10
CA ALA A 316 -70.61 76.47 -95.44
C ALA A 316 -71.95 75.85 -95.88
N ALA A 317 -72.64 75.13 -94.99
CA ALA A 317 -73.96 74.57 -95.25
C ALA A 317 -74.99 75.68 -95.56
N GLN A 318 -75.02 76.76 -94.77
CA GLN A 318 -75.87 77.92 -95.07
C GLN A 318 -75.55 78.54 -96.43
N ARG A 319 -74.27 78.65 -96.80
CA ARG A 319 -73.90 79.12 -98.14
C ARG A 319 -74.29 78.16 -99.26
N ASP A 320 -74.24 76.85 -99.00
CA ASP A 320 -74.69 75.84 -99.96
C ASP A 320 -76.21 75.89 -100.12
N ASP A 321 -76.97 76.08 -99.04
CA ASP A 321 -78.42 76.30 -99.05
C ASP A 321 -78.78 77.61 -99.79
N GLU A 322 -78.10 78.72 -99.48
CA GLU A 322 -78.26 79.99 -100.21
C GLU A 322 -77.93 79.83 -101.70
N ARG A 323 -76.90 79.06 -102.04
CA ARG A 323 -76.56 78.74 -103.42
C ARG A 323 -77.66 77.90 -104.08
N GLU A 324 -78.23 76.93 -103.38
CA GLU A 324 -79.34 76.12 -103.88
C GLU A 324 -80.59 76.97 -104.12
N ASP A 325 -80.96 77.85 -103.18
CA ASP A 325 -82.03 78.82 -103.34
C ASP A 325 -81.81 79.75 -104.54
N LEU A 326 -80.57 80.23 -104.74
CA LEU A 326 -80.21 81.04 -105.90
C LEU A 326 -80.24 80.24 -107.20
N LEU A 327 -79.89 78.96 -107.19
CA LEU A 327 -80.00 78.06 -108.35
C LEU A 327 -81.48 77.81 -108.69
N ASP A 328 -82.32 77.60 -107.68
CA ASP A 328 -83.78 77.49 -107.81
C ASP A 328 -84.39 78.77 -108.40
N GLU A 329 -83.92 79.94 -107.97
CA GLU A 329 -84.33 81.23 -108.53
C GLU A 329 -83.87 81.40 -109.98
N ILE A 330 -82.66 80.94 -110.32
CA ILE A 330 -82.15 80.88 -111.70
C ILE A 330 -82.98 79.90 -112.56
N GLU A 331 -83.40 78.75 -112.03
CA GLU A 331 -84.21 77.76 -112.74
C GLU A 331 -85.66 78.22 -112.95
N ARG A 332 -86.20 79.05 -112.05
CA ARG A 332 -87.52 79.68 -112.18
C ARG A 332 -87.54 80.88 -113.14
N LEU A 333 -86.39 81.40 -113.56
CA LEU A 333 -86.32 82.41 -114.60
C LEU A 333 -86.52 81.77 -115.99
N PRO A 334 -87.41 82.31 -116.84
CA PRO A 334 -87.57 81.80 -118.20
C PRO A 334 -86.25 81.94 -118.97
N PRO A 335 -85.89 80.97 -119.84
CA PRO A 335 -84.72 81.11 -120.68
C PRO A 335 -84.86 82.39 -121.51
N ALA A 336 -83.87 83.27 -121.38
CA ALA A 336 -83.78 84.48 -122.17
C ALA A 336 -83.48 84.10 -123.63
N ALA A 337 -84.54 83.91 -124.41
CA ALA A 337 -84.72 84.26 -125.83
C ALA A 337 -85.80 83.38 -126.48
#